data_AF-A0AA96EYM3-F1
#
_entry.id   AF-A0AA96EYM3-F1
#
_cell.length_a   1.000
_cell.length_b   1.000
_cell.length_c   1.000
_cell.angle_alpha   90.00
_cell.angle_beta   90.00
_cell.angle_gamma   90.00
#
_symmetry.space_group_name_H-M   'P 1'
#
loop_
_entity.id
_entity.type
_entity.pdbx_description
1 polymer ?
#
loop_
_entity_poly.entity_id
_entity_poly.type
_entity_poly.pdbx_seq_one_letter_code
_entity_poly.pdbx_strand_id
1 'polypeptide(L)'
;MIITEVFFGVKCNRCQEICKDDEHAYWSDEDSAIEIAHESGWAEIKGKHYCIECHEINKDSGEIEVYEEFPEVLKTLNKFIDRICFGLDRRVFENERTFKVKFHLYKTPILKGFEHEFIKQLLGENLISIQYPEGKFATNKCEIEFSKPSK
;
A
#
# COMPACT_ATOMS: atom_id res chain seq x y z
N MET A 1 29.17 -16.56 -7.18
CA MET A 1 28.44 -17.40 -6.20
C MET A 1 27.30 -16.55 -5.67
N ILE A 2 26.06 -17.05 -5.72
CA ILE A 2 24.89 -16.35 -5.17
C ILE A 2 24.58 -17.03 -3.83
N ILE A 3 24.44 -16.24 -2.76
CA ILE A 3 24.06 -16.71 -1.42
C ILE A 3 22.66 -16.17 -1.13
N THR A 4 21.81 -17.01 -0.52
CA THR A 4 20.47 -16.62 -0.09
C THR A 4 20.49 -16.34 1.41
N GLU A 5 20.02 -15.17 1.82
CA GLU A 5 19.95 -14.73 3.21
C GLU A 5 18.57 -14.17 3.53
N VAL A 6 18.23 -14.13 4.83
CA VAL A 6 16.98 -13.55 5.34
C VAL A 6 17.20 -12.07 5.59
N PHE A 7 16.27 -11.25 5.12
CA PHE A 7 16.23 -9.81 5.39
C PHE A 7 14.90 -9.44 6.06
N PHE A 8 14.90 -8.35 6.81
CA PHE A 8 13.78 -7.86 7.61
C PHE A 8 13.24 -6.57 7.03
N GLY A 9 11.92 -6.38 7.05
CA GLY A 9 11.28 -5.14 6.62
C GLY A 9 10.04 -4.86 7.46
N VAL A 10 9.72 -3.58 7.66
CA VAL A 10 8.56 -3.16 8.46
C VAL A 10 7.37 -2.94 7.55
N LYS A 11 6.21 -3.50 7.93
CA LYS A 11 4.98 -3.42 7.14
C LYS A 11 3.86 -2.76 7.93
N CYS A 12 3.19 -1.78 7.32
CA CYS A 12 2.11 -1.06 7.97
C CYS A 12 0.93 -2.01 8.24
N ASN A 13 0.48 -2.08 9.49
CA ASN A 13 -0.60 -2.97 9.90
C ASN A 13 -1.94 -2.58 9.25
N ARG A 14 -2.14 -1.31 8.90
CA ARG A 14 -3.36 -0.82 8.24
C ARG A 14 -3.31 -0.96 6.72
N CYS A 15 -2.40 -0.26 6.05
CA CYS A 15 -2.38 -0.19 4.58
C CYS A 15 -1.53 -1.27 3.90
N GLN A 16 -0.76 -2.04 4.67
CA GLN A 16 0.12 -3.10 4.18
C GLN A 16 1.27 -2.60 3.28
N GLU A 17 1.55 -1.30 3.27
CA GLU A 17 2.76 -0.76 2.64
C GLU A 17 4.02 -1.17 3.42
N ILE A 18 5.13 -1.30 2.71
CA ILE A 18 6.44 -1.62 3.29
C ILE A 18 7.20 -0.31 3.51
N CYS A 19 7.79 -0.15 4.69
CA CYS A 19 8.70 0.95 4.98
C CYS A 19 9.94 0.82 4.10
N LYS A 20 10.29 1.91 3.42
CA LYS A 20 11.47 1.99 2.55
C LYS A 20 12.05 3.38 2.61
N ASP A 21 13.38 3.45 2.60
CA ASP A 21 14.12 4.69 2.32
C ASP A 21 14.36 4.82 0.80
N ASP A 22 15.22 5.75 0.40
CA ASP A 22 15.52 5.98 -1.02
C ASP A 22 16.27 4.81 -1.69
N GLU A 23 16.91 3.94 -0.91
CA GLU A 23 17.81 2.89 -1.37
C GLU A 23 17.34 1.47 -1.01
N HIS A 24 16.64 1.29 0.12
CA HIS A 24 16.35 0.01 0.75
C HIS A 24 14.90 -0.10 1.22
N ALA A 25 14.33 -1.31 1.11
CA ALA A 25 13.06 -1.70 1.72
C ALA A 25 13.20 -2.83 2.76
N TYR A 26 14.43 -3.34 2.89
CA TYR A 26 14.76 -4.46 3.77
C TYR A 26 16.19 -4.31 4.31
N TRP A 27 16.41 -4.78 5.53
CA TRP A 27 17.66 -4.68 6.28
C TRP A 27 18.14 -6.04 6.79
N SER A 28 19.41 -6.13 7.16
CA SER A 28 20.06 -7.36 7.65
C SER A 28 19.52 -7.87 8.99
N ASP A 29 18.89 -7.00 9.76
CA ASP A 29 18.42 -7.25 11.12
C ASP A 29 17.14 -6.45 11.41
N GLU A 30 16.40 -6.93 12.41
CA GLU A 30 15.11 -6.38 12.80
C GLU A 30 15.24 -4.97 13.40
N ASP A 31 16.27 -4.74 14.21
CA ASP A 31 16.51 -3.46 14.89
C ASP A 31 16.71 -2.32 13.88
N SER A 32 17.54 -2.52 12.85
CA SER A 32 17.73 -1.53 11.79
C SER A 32 16.44 -1.23 11.03
N ALA A 33 15.63 -2.26 10.75
CA ALA A 33 14.36 -2.06 10.04
C ALA A 33 13.37 -1.22 10.87
N ILE A 34 13.33 -1.45 12.19
CA ILE A 34 12.51 -0.69 13.13
C ILE A 34 13.02 0.74 13.27
N GLU A 35 14.34 0.93 13.40
CA GLU A 35 14.96 2.26 13.51
C GLU A 35 14.61 3.13 12.30
N ILE A 36 14.77 2.62 11.08
CA ILE A 36 14.42 3.36 9.86
C ILE A 36 12.91 3.70 9.82
N ALA A 37 12.05 2.81 10.30
CA ALA A 37 10.62 3.10 10.37
C ALA A 37 10.34 4.28 11.32
N HIS A 38 10.95 4.30 12.50
CA HIS A 38 10.82 5.41 13.46
C HIS A 38 11.40 6.72 12.90
N GLU A 39 12.58 6.69 12.28
CA GLU A 39 13.20 7.86 11.63
C GLU A 39 12.35 8.41 10.49
N SER A 40 11.65 7.51 9.78
CA SER A 40 10.69 7.85 8.71
C SER A 40 9.33 8.33 9.23
N GLY A 41 9.20 8.52 10.55
CA GLY A 41 7.99 8.99 11.21
C GLY A 41 6.89 7.94 11.33
N TRP A 42 7.18 6.65 11.16
CA TRP A 42 6.19 5.60 11.43
C TRP A 42 5.96 5.48 12.93
N ALA A 43 4.72 5.20 13.30
CA ALA A 43 4.32 4.97 14.68
C ALA A 43 4.38 3.49 15.03
N GLU A 44 4.96 3.17 16.19
CA GLU A 44 4.82 1.85 16.82
C GLU A 44 3.85 1.92 18.01
N ILE A 45 2.80 1.10 17.97
CA ILE A 45 1.80 1.02 19.02
C ILE A 45 1.59 -0.44 19.38
N LYS A 46 2.07 -0.85 20.57
CA LYS A 46 1.92 -2.23 21.10
C LYS A 46 2.45 -3.29 20.11
N GLY A 47 3.63 -3.05 19.53
CA GLY A 47 4.27 -3.96 18.56
C GLY A 47 3.60 -4.00 17.18
N LYS A 48 2.74 -3.02 16.86
CA LYS A 48 2.21 -2.80 15.51
C LYS A 48 2.78 -1.52 14.94
N HIS A 49 3.07 -1.52 13.64
CA HIS A 49 3.66 -0.38 12.94
C HIS A 49 2.65 0.26 12.00
N TYR A 50 2.64 1.59 11.94
CA TYR A 50 1.73 2.39 11.13
C TYR A 50 2.50 3.48 10.39
N CYS A 51 2.36 3.53 9.06
CA CYS A 51 2.97 4.59 8.27
C CYS A 51 2.33 5.96 8.57
N ILE A 52 3.01 7.02 8.16
CA ILE A 52 2.56 8.42 8.31
C ILE A 52 1.18 8.70 7.70
N GLU A 53 0.75 7.92 6.71
CA GLU A 53 -0.56 8.05 6.07
C GLU A 53 -1.66 7.27 6.81
N CYS A 54 -1.34 6.57 7.89
CA CYS A 54 -2.25 5.69 8.63
C CYS A 54 -2.41 6.05 10.11
N HIS A 55 -1.76 7.11 10.56
CA HIS A 55 -1.92 7.64 11.90
C HIS A 55 -1.79 9.16 11.88
N GLU A 56 -2.24 9.80 12.95
CA GLU A 56 -1.97 11.20 13.25
C GLU A 56 -1.59 11.37 14.72
N ILE A 57 -0.97 12.49 15.05
CA ILE A 57 -0.64 12.85 16.43
C ILE A 57 -1.66 13.88 16.89
N ASN A 58 -2.45 13.53 17.90
CA ASN A 58 -3.40 14.43 18.54
C ASN A 58 -2.64 15.63 19.13
N LYS A 59 -3.00 16.85 18.70
CA LYS A 59 -2.27 18.08 19.09
C LYS A 59 -2.43 18.43 20.57
N ASP A 60 -3.51 18.00 21.21
CA ASP A 60 -3.82 18.35 22.59
C ASP A 60 -3.23 17.35 23.58
N SER A 61 -3.31 16.05 23.28
CA SER A 61 -2.79 14.98 24.16
C SER A 61 -1.37 14.53 23.80
N GLY A 62 -0.93 14.77 22.56
CA GLY A 62 0.30 14.20 22.01
C GLY A 62 0.20 12.69 21.72
N GLU A 63 -0.99 12.10 21.84
CA GLU A 63 -1.22 10.68 21.60
C GLU A 63 -1.30 10.37 20.11
N ILE A 64 -0.87 9.16 19.73
CA ILE A 64 -0.98 8.67 18.36
C ILE A 64 -2.36 8.05 18.17
N GLU A 65 -3.10 8.56 17.19
CA GLU A 65 -4.40 8.05 16.78
C GLU A 65 -4.28 7.34 15.43
N VAL A 66 -4.70 6.09 15.36
CA VAL A 66 -4.68 5.28 14.12
C VAL A 66 -6.04 5.39 13.44
N TYR A 67 -6.03 5.63 12.12
CA TYR A 67 -7.25 5.72 11.34
C TYR A 67 -8.05 4.41 11.31
N GLU A 68 -9.37 4.52 11.12
CA GLU A 68 -10.27 3.37 11.00
C GLU A 68 -9.75 2.31 10.01
N GLU A 69 -9.97 1.04 10.33
CA GLU A 69 -9.62 -0.09 9.47
C GLU A 69 -10.18 0.06 8.05
N PHE A 70 -9.38 -0.31 7.05
CA PHE A 70 -9.85 -0.32 5.67
C PHE A 70 -11.03 -1.28 5.48
N PRO A 71 -12.01 -0.94 4.62
CA PRO A 71 -13.11 -1.82 4.30
C PRO A 71 -12.62 -3.08 3.59
N GLU A 72 -13.37 -4.18 3.75
CA GLU A 72 -12.98 -5.49 3.20
C GLU A 72 -12.79 -5.50 1.68
N VAL A 73 -13.53 -4.65 0.95
CA VAL A 73 -13.34 -4.51 -0.50
C VAL A 73 -11.95 -3.98 -0.85
N LEU A 74 -11.44 -2.99 -0.10
CA LEU A 74 -10.11 -2.43 -0.30
C LEU A 74 -9.02 -3.43 0.14
N LYS A 75 -9.23 -4.12 1.26
CA LYS A 75 -8.32 -5.19 1.71
C LYS A 75 -8.21 -6.30 0.66
N THR A 76 -9.34 -6.69 0.05
CA THR A 76 -9.38 -7.70 -1.01
C THR A 76 -8.68 -7.22 -2.28
N LEU A 77 -8.92 -5.97 -2.70
CA LEU A 77 -8.25 -5.37 -3.83
C LEU A 77 -6.73 -5.31 -3.62
N ASN A 78 -6.29 -4.87 -2.44
CA ASN A 78 -4.87 -4.78 -2.09
C ASN A 78 -4.20 -6.15 -2.15
N LYS A 79 -4.80 -7.18 -1.53
CA LYS A 79 -4.28 -8.56 -1.61
C LYS A 79 -4.20 -9.08 -3.05
N PHE A 80 -5.19 -8.74 -3.88
CA PHE A 80 -5.18 -9.11 -5.29
C PHE A 80 -4.04 -8.44 -6.06
N ILE A 81 -3.87 -7.13 -5.90
CA ILE A 81 -2.78 -6.36 -6.51
C ILE A 81 -1.42 -6.88 -6.04
N ASP A 82 -1.25 -7.09 -4.73
CA ASP A 82 -0.01 -7.60 -4.16
C ASP A 82 0.36 -8.98 -4.77
N ARG A 83 -0.64 -9.81 -5.08
CA ARG A 83 -0.44 -11.12 -5.73
C ARG A 83 0.01 -11.01 -7.19
N ILE A 84 -0.50 -10.05 -7.96
CA ILE A 84 -0.15 -9.88 -9.39
C ILE A 84 1.12 -9.04 -9.58
N CYS A 85 1.42 -8.14 -8.64
CA CYS A 85 2.56 -7.22 -8.67
C CYS A 85 3.72 -7.66 -7.76
N PHE A 86 3.66 -8.86 -7.19
CA PHE A 86 4.66 -9.38 -6.24
C PHE A 86 4.86 -8.52 -4.98
N GLY A 87 3.85 -7.73 -4.59
CA GLY A 87 3.71 -7.16 -3.25
C GLY A 87 4.52 -5.91 -2.91
N LEU A 88 5.22 -5.28 -3.87
CA LEU A 88 6.26 -4.30 -3.52
C LEU A 88 5.94 -2.82 -3.81
N ASP A 89 4.92 -2.51 -4.60
CA ASP A 89 4.77 -1.12 -5.04
C ASP A 89 3.34 -0.65 -5.28
N ARG A 90 2.48 -0.94 -4.30
CA ARG A 90 1.12 -0.41 -4.25
C ARG A 90 1.03 0.67 -3.18
N ARG A 91 0.39 1.80 -3.50
CA ARG A 91 0.06 2.86 -2.54
C ARG A 91 -1.44 3.13 -2.47
N VAL A 92 -1.96 3.34 -1.27
CA VAL A 92 -3.36 3.77 -1.07
C VAL A 92 -3.40 5.25 -0.71
N PHE A 93 -4.21 6.00 -1.44
CA PHE A 93 -4.60 7.35 -1.10
C PHE A 93 -6.07 7.32 -0.69
N GLU A 94 -6.35 7.80 0.52
CA GLU A 94 -7.69 7.85 1.08
C GLU A 94 -8.13 9.31 1.21
N ASN A 95 -9.29 9.63 0.64
CA ASN A 95 -9.98 10.91 0.86
C ASN A 95 -11.30 10.65 1.60
N GLU A 96 -12.10 11.68 1.87
CA GLU A 96 -13.38 11.51 2.57
C GLU A 96 -14.34 10.52 1.87
N ARG A 97 -14.38 10.53 0.53
CA ARG A 97 -15.38 9.81 -0.27
C ARG A 97 -14.84 8.67 -1.13
N THR A 98 -13.54 8.65 -1.38
CA THR A 98 -12.94 7.73 -2.36
C THR A 98 -11.64 7.13 -1.84
N PHE A 99 -11.30 5.98 -2.41
CA PHE A 99 -9.98 5.40 -2.37
C PHE A 99 -9.35 5.47 -3.75
N LYS A 100 -8.06 5.74 -3.79
CA LYS A 100 -7.23 5.65 -4.99
C LYS A 100 -6.05 4.74 -4.71
N VAL A 101 -5.92 3.67 -5.48
CA VAL A 101 -4.86 2.69 -5.36
C VAL A 101 -3.95 2.80 -6.57
N LYS A 102 -2.68 3.11 -6.36
CA LYS A 102 -1.67 3.26 -7.43
C LYS A 102 -0.65 2.13 -7.34
N PHE A 103 -0.28 1.54 -8.46
CA PHE A 103 0.75 0.50 -8.50
C PHE A 103 1.42 0.36 -9.87
N HIS A 104 2.57 -0.30 -9.90
CA HIS A 104 3.31 -0.57 -11.13
C HIS A 104 3.02 -1.96 -11.70
N LEU A 105 3.05 -2.05 -13.02
CA LEU A 105 2.91 -3.30 -13.77
C LEU A 105 4.25 -3.68 -14.41
N TYR A 106 4.81 -4.83 -14.02
CA TYR A 106 6.13 -5.23 -14.52
C TYR A 106 6.10 -5.87 -15.90
N LYS A 107 5.06 -6.66 -16.21
CA LYS A 107 5.02 -7.50 -17.42
C LYS A 107 4.20 -6.90 -18.56
N THR A 108 3.12 -6.19 -18.23
CA THR A 108 2.16 -5.68 -19.20
C THR A 108 1.86 -4.22 -18.93
N PRO A 109 1.60 -3.40 -19.95
CA PRO A 109 1.26 -2.00 -19.76
C PRO A 109 -0.12 -1.78 -19.17
N ILE A 110 -1.00 -2.78 -19.26
CA ILE A 110 -2.38 -2.73 -18.81
C ILE A 110 -2.79 -4.08 -18.20
N LEU A 111 -3.82 -4.05 -17.35
CA LEU A 111 -4.49 -5.26 -16.85
C LEU A 111 -5.34 -5.85 -17.98
N LYS A 112 -5.33 -7.18 -18.14
CA LYS A 112 -6.08 -7.85 -19.22
C LYS A 112 -6.83 -9.08 -18.73
N GLY A 113 -7.92 -9.40 -19.41
CA GLY A 113 -8.69 -10.62 -19.16
C GLY A 113 -9.17 -10.71 -17.72
N PHE A 114 -8.73 -11.75 -17.02
CA PHE A 114 -9.16 -12.05 -15.65
C PHE A 114 -8.92 -10.90 -14.66
N GLU A 115 -7.77 -10.24 -14.72
CA GLU A 115 -7.40 -9.23 -13.72
C GLU A 115 -8.34 -8.03 -13.74
N HIS A 116 -8.66 -7.57 -14.96
CA HIS A 116 -9.54 -6.45 -15.18
C HIS A 116 -11.00 -6.77 -14.80
N GLU A 117 -11.48 -7.96 -15.17
CA GLU A 117 -12.85 -8.39 -14.82
C GLU A 117 -13.01 -8.65 -13.33
N PHE A 118 -12.00 -9.20 -12.66
CA PHE A 118 -11.99 -9.38 -11.21
C PHE A 118 -12.17 -8.03 -10.49
N ILE A 119 -11.41 -7.01 -10.88
CA ILE A 119 -11.49 -5.67 -10.25
C ILE A 119 -12.88 -5.05 -10.48
N LYS A 120 -13.41 -5.15 -11.70
CA LYS A 120 -14.76 -4.67 -12.01
C LYS A 120 -15.84 -5.36 -11.18
N GLN A 121 -15.74 -6.67 -11.01
CA GLN A 121 -16.70 -7.43 -10.20
C GLN A 121 -16.58 -7.10 -8.71
N LEU A 122 -15.34 -6.96 -8.21
CA LEU A 122 -15.06 -6.64 -6.82
C LEU A 122 -15.59 -5.26 -6.42
N LEU A 123 -15.39 -4.26 -7.29
CA LEU A 123 -15.75 -2.87 -7.00
C LEU A 123 -17.18 -2.53 -7.45
N GLY A 124 -17.72 -3.23 -8.45
CA GLY A 124 -19.08 -3.08 -8.94
C GLY A 124 -19.41 -1.62 -9.28
N GLU A 125 -20.54 -1.15 -8.77
CA GLU A 125 -21.02 0.23 -8.96
C GLU A 125 -20.15 1.28 -8.28
N ASN A 126 -19.30 0.90 -7.31
CA ASN A 126 -18.38 1.83 -6.65
C ASN A 126 -17.16 2.16 -7.52
N LEU A 127 -16.89 1.40 -8.58
CA LEU A 127 -15.75 1.66 -9.46
C LEU A 127 -15.93 2.99 -10.19
N ILE A 128 -15.01 3.92 -9.97
CA ILE A 128 -14.99 5.22 -10.66
C ILE A 128 -14.12 5.12 -11.91
N SER A 129 -12.89 4.60 -11.78
CA SER A 129 -12.00 4.45 -12.94
C SER A 129 -10.88 3.43 -12.74
N ILE A 130 -10.38 2.92 -13.86
CA ILE A 130 -9.09 2.21 -13.97
C ILE A 130 -8.29 2.95 -15.05
N GLN A 131 -7.18 3.58 -14.67
CA GLN A 131 -6.35 4.39 -15.55
C GLN A 131 -4.94 3.82 -15.67
N TYR A 132 -4.30 4.09 -16.81
CA TYR A 132 -2.94 3.65 -17.11
C TYR A 132 -2.08 4.87 -17.50
N PRO A 133 -1.72 5.73 -16.55
CA PRO A 133 -0.95 6.92 -16.85
C PRO A 133 0.44 6.57 -17.37
N GLU A 134 0.95 7.36 -18.30
CA GLU A 134 2.32 7.21 -18.78
C GLU A 134 3.30 7.46 -17.64
N GLY A 135 4.12 6.45 -17.33
CA GLY A 135 5.19 6.59 -16.36
C GLY A 135 6.43 7.24 -16.98
N LYS A 136 7.21 7.94 -16.15
CA LYS A 136 8.58 8.32 -16.52
C LYS A 136 9.39 7.03 -16.77
N PHE A 137 10.29 7.06 -17.75
CA PHE A 137 11.19 5.95 -18.08
C PHE A 137 10.49 4.62 -18.48
N ALA A 138 9.36 4.69 -19.19
CA ALA A 138 8.61 3.51 -19.64
C ALA A 138 8.10 2.59 -18.49
N THR A 139 7.91 3.17 -17.31
CA THR A 139 7.26 2.45 -16.19
C THR A 139 5.76 2.34 -16.46
N ASN A 140 5.23 1.11 -16.46
CA ASN A 140 3.80 0.91 -16.60
C ASN A 140 3.12 1.12 -15.26
N LYS A 141 2.11 2.00 -15.20
CA LYS A 141 1.39 2.33 -13.99
C LYS A 141 -0.08 2.01 -14.15
N CYS A 142 -0.73 1.65 -13.05
CA CYS A 142 -2.16 1.51 -12.95
C CYS A 142 -2.67 2.33 -11.75
N GLU A 143 -3.75 3.07 -11.96
CA GLU A 143 -4.47 3.78 -10.90
C GLU A 143 -5.93 3.31 -10.90
N ILE A 144 -6.39 2.82 -9.76
CA ILE A 144 -7.79 2.40 -9.55
C ILE A 144 -8.42 3.37 -8.57
N GLU A 145 -9.52 4.00 -8.96
CA GLU A 145 -10.29 4.90 -8.10
C GLU A 145 -11.71 4.36 -7.91
N PHE A 146 -12.20 4.35 -6.67
CA PHE A 146 -13.53 3.88 -6.32
C PHE A 146 -14.10 4.58 -5.08
N SER A 147 -15.42 4.67 -4.98
CA SER A 147 -16.10 5.25 -3.82
C SER A 147 -15.98 4.37 -2.59
N LYS A 148 -15.91 5.00 -1.40
CA LYS A 148 -16.01 4.26 -0.14
C LYS A 148 -17.36 3.53 -0.11
N PRO A 149 -17.41 2.25 0.28
CA PRO A 149 -18.67 1.57 0.49
C PRO A 149 -19.47 2.35 1.53
N SER A 150 -20.76 2.56 1.28
CA SER A 150 -21.68 3.01 2.33
C SER A 150 -21.66 1.99 3.46
N LYS A 151 -21.46 2.45 4.71
CA LYS A 151 -21.53 1.60 5.91
C LYS A 151 -22.92 0.95 6.01
#